data_AF-A0A370LDS2-F1
#
_entry.id   AF-A0A370LDS2-F1
#
_cell.length_a   1.000
_cell.length_b   1.000
_cell.length_c   1.000
_cell.angle_alpha   90.00
_cell.angle_beta   90.00
_cell.angle_gamma   90.00
#
_symmetry.space_group_name_H-M   'P 1'
#
loop_
_entity.id
_entity.type
_entity.pdbx_description
1 polymer ?
#
loop_
_entity_poly.entity_id
_entity_poly.type
_entity_poly.pdbx_seq_one_letter_code
_entity_poly.pdbx_strand_id
1 'polypeptide(L)'
;MEKKSLELTVNEDLTDLQVKKIREYFRDVPIDEILSGLKFAKNRWSAKDAGILKVGRKSIIQKEVHSVTTEQAQWRLKNWKMMIANYRRRGYSYPTISRIKKILIQKSKKK
;
A
#
# COMPACT_ATOMS: atom_id res chain seq x y z
N MET A 1 -10.55 25.29 26.97
CA MET A 1 -9.59 24.33 26.38
C MET A 1 -8.21 24.93 26.49
N GLU A 2 -7.29 24.27 27.19
CA GLU A 2 -5.89 24.69 27.20
C GLU A 2 -5.30 24.56 25.80
N LYS A 3 -4.72 25.65 25.31
CA LYS A 3 -4.04 25.67 24.02
C LYS A 3 -2.66 25.03 24.22
N LYS A 4 -2.49 23.81 23.73
CA LYS A 4 -1.20 23.12 23.75
C LYS A 4 -0.37 23.57 22.55
N SER A 5 0.86 24.00 22.79
CA SER A 5 1.85 24.32 21.76
C SER A 5 2.87 23.20 21.65
N LEU A 6 3.36 22.95 20.43
CA LEU A 6 4.39 21.96 20.15
C LEU A 6 5.43 22.58 19.22
N GLU A 7 6.70 22.41 19.56
CA GLU A 7 7.83 22.79 18.71
C GLU A 7 8.35 21.55 17.98
N LEU A 8 8.70 21.72 16.70
CA LEU A 8 9.19 20.64 15.83
C LEU A 8 10.65 20.92 15.47
N THR A 9 11.53 20.00 15.84
CA THR A 9 12.92 19.99 15.37
C THR A 9 13.06 18.92 14.27
N VAL A 10 13.68 19.30 13.16
CA VAL A 10 13.97 18.39 12.04
C VAL A 10 15.47 18.39 11.73
N ASN A 11 15.96 17.32 11.11
CA ASN A 11 17.38 17.13 10.82
C ASN A 11 17.86 17.87 9.55
N GLU A 12 16.96 18.50 8.81
CA GLU A 12 17.23 19.17 7.54
C GLU A 12 16.75 20.63 7.60
N ASP A 13 17.42 21.52 6.87
CA ASP A 13 16.99 22.91 6.77
C ASP A 13 15.62 23.00 6.07
N LEU A 14 14.67 23.64 6.75
CA LEU A 14 13.34 23.85 6.21
C LEU A 14 13.31 25.10 5.34
N THR A 15 12.72 24.96 4.16
CA THR A 15 12.35 26.11 3.33
C THR A 15 11.08 26.78 3.86
N ASP A 16 10.95 28.08 3.65
CA ASP A 16 9.75 28.84 4.04
C ASP A 16 8.46 28.26 3.46
N LEU A 17 8.53 27.71 2.24
CA LEU A 17 7.40 27.06 1.58
C LEU A 17 6.97 25.78 2.31
N GLN A 18 7.91 24.97 2.80
CA GLN A 18 7.61 23.78 3.59
C GLN A 18 6.98 24.15 4.94
N VAL A 19 7.52 25.17 5.62
CA VAL A 19 6.96 25.67 6.89
C VAL A 19 5.53 26.16 6.69
N LYS A 20 5.27 26.93 5.63
CA LYS A 20 3.92 27.39 5.29
C LYS A 20 2.95 26.23 5.08
N LYS A 21 3.36 25.21 4.31
CA LYS A 21 2.55 24.02 4.06
C LYS A 21 2.26 23.20 5.32
N ILE A 22 3.27 22.99 6.17
CA ILE A 22 3.09 22.29 7.44
C ILE A 22 2.07 23.04 8.30
N ARG A 23 2.17 24.36 8.39
CA ARG A 23 1.21 25.18 9.14
C ARG A 23 -0.20 25.08 8.58
N GLU A 24 -0.34 25.12 7.25
CA GLU A 24 -1.62 24.98 6.56
C GLU A 24 -2.26 23.62 6.84
N TYR A 25 -1.51 22.53 6.67
CA TYR A 25 -2.03 21.16 6.89
C TYR A 25 -2.45 20.92 8.34
N PHE A 26 -1.76 21.50 9.32
CA PHE A 26 -2.13 21.36 10.74
C PHE A 26 -3.25 22.30 11.18
N ARG A 27 -3.60 23.32 10.38
CA ARG A 27 -4.68 24.27 10.71
C ARG A 27 -6.06 23.67 10.45
N ASP A 28 -6.22 23.00 9.32
CA ASP A 28 -7.53 22.64 8.78
C ASP A 28 -7.89 21.15 8.98
N VAL A 29 -6.93 20.32 9.37
CA VAL A 29 -7.11 18.86 9.51
C VAL A 29 -7.27 18.46 10.99
N PRO A 30 -8.25 17.60 11.35
CA PRO A 30 -8.37 17.05 12.70
C PRO A 30 -7.12 16.29 13.16
N ILE A 31 -6.82 16.35 14.46
CA ILE A 31 -5.57 15.79 15.00
C ILE A 31 -5.44 14.28 14.77
N ASP A 32 -6.54 13.52 14.82
CA ASP A 32 -6.52 12.08 14.60
C ASP A 32 -6.15 11.70 13.16
N GLU A 33 -6.62 12.49 12.18
CA GLU A 33 -6.26 12.32 10.77
C GLU A 33 -4.78 12.68 10.53
N ILE A 34 -4.30 13.73 11.18
CA ILE A 34 -2.87 14.10 11.16
C ILE A 34 -2.02 12.96 11.71
N LEU A 35 -2.36 12.43 12.89
CA LEU A 35 -1.62 11.34 13.51
C LEU A 35 -1.63 10.07 12.66
N SER A 36 -2.77 9.75 12.04
CA SER A 36 -2.90 8.63 11.10
C SER A 36 -1.97 8.80 9.89
N GLY A 37 -1.96 9.99 9.28
CA GLY A 37 -1.09 10.33 8.15
C GLY A 37 0.40 10.27 8.52
N LEU A 38 0.78 10.86 9.66
CA LEU A 38 2.16 10.84 10.16
C LEU A 38 2.63 9.41 10.47
N LYS A 39 1.78 8.59 11.10
CA LYS A 39 2.07 7.16 11.34
C LYS A 39 2.34 6.43 10.04
N PHE A 40 1.51 6.64 9.02
CA PHE A 40 1.73 6.04 7.71
C PHE A 40 3.04 6.50 7.07
N ALA A 41 3.31 7.81 7.06
CA ALA A 41 4.52 8.39 6.51
C ALA A 41 5.78 7.85 7.20
N LYS A 42 5.79 7.81 8.54
CA LYS A 42 6.89 7.26 9.34
C LYS A 42 7.13 5.78 9.03
N ASN A 43 6.08 4.95 9.07
CA ASN A 43 6.20 3.52 8.76
C ASN A 43 6.75 3.27 7.34
N ARG A 44 6.29 4.07 6.37
CA ARG A 44 6.77 4.00 4.99
C ARG A 44 8.24 4.40 4.88
N TRP A 45 8.65 5.49 5.54
CA TRP A 45 10.04 5.94 5.57
C TRP A 45 10.93 4.87 6.20
N SER A 46 10.60 4.39 7.41
CA SER A 46 11.39 3.35 8.10
C SER A 46 11.51 2.07 7.28
N ALA A 47 10.44 1.63 6.59
CA ALA A 47 10.52 0.45 5.73
C ALA A 47 11.40 0.68 4.48
N LYS A 48 11.41 1.91 3.93
CA LYS A 48 12.29 2.28 2.80
C LYS A 48 13.75 2.30 3.24
N ASP A 49 14.02 2.98 4.35
CA ASP A 49 15.35 3.14 4.94
C ASP A 49 15.96 1.79 5.34
N ALA A 50 15.18 0.91 5.96
CA ALA A 50 15.58 -0.46 6.28
C ALA A 50 15.72 -1.41 5.06
N GLY A 51 15.48 -0.92 3.83
CA GLY A 51 15.56 -1.74 2.60
C GLY A 51 14.44 -2.79 2.44
N ILE A 52 13.46 -2.81 3.34
CA ILE A 52 12.32 -3.74 3.33
C ILE A 52 11.34 -3.36 2.21
N LEU A 53 11.10 -2.05 2.03
CA LEU A 53 10.22 -1.52 1.00
C LEU A 53 10.99 -1.28 -0.30
N LYS A 54 10.86 -2.20 -1.25
CA LYS A 54 11.42 -2.06 -2.60
C LYS A 54 10.50 -1.19 -3.46
N VAL A 55 10.72 0.12 -3.44
CA VAL A 55 9.99 1.09 -4.29
C VAL A 55 10.14 0.71 -5.78
N GLY A 56 9.05 0.80 -6.55
CA GLY A 56 9.00 0.39 -7.96
C GLY A 56 8.77 -1.11 -8.21
N ARG A 57 8.92 -1.99 -7.20
CA ARG A 57 8.64 -3.44 -7.35
C ARG A 57 7.17 -3.75 -7.05
N LYS A 58 6.48 -4.40 -7.99
CA LYS A 58 5.12 -4.92 -7.76
C LYS A 58 5.13 -5.98 -6.65
N SER A 59 4.12 -5.93 -5.77
CA SER A 59 3.90 -6.98 -4.78
C SER A 59 3.70 -8.33 -5.46
N ILE A 60 3.95 -9.43 -4.74
CA ILE A 60 3.77 -10.79 -5.28
C ILE A 60 2.35 -10.97 -5.84
N ILE A 61 1.34 -10.43 -5.16
CA ILE A 61 -0.05 -10.43 -5.63
C ILE A 61 -0.18 -9.64 -6.94
N GLN A 62 0.36 -8.42 -7.01
CA GLN A 62 0.26 -7.58 -8.19
C GLN A 62 1.02 -8.15 -9.40
N LYS A 63 2.13 -8.87 -9.18
CA LYS A 63 2.82 -9.60 -10.25
C LYS A 63 1.92 -10.63 -10.92
N GLU A 64 1.02 -11.26 -10.18
CA GLU A 64 0.14 -12.31 -10.71
C GLU A 64 -1.10 -11.77 -11.42
N VAL A 65 -1.58 -10.57 -11.04
CA VAL A 65 -2.91 -10.07 -11.46
C VAL A 65 -2.89 -8.81 -12.30
N HIS A 66 -1.82 -8.01 -12.27
CA HIS A 66 -1.80 -6.67 -12.86
C HIS A 66 -2.18 -6.68 -14.35
N SER A 67 -1.49 -7.51 -15.15
CA SER A 67 -1.68 -7.60 -16.61
C SER A 67 -2.70 -8.66 -17.05
N VAL A 68 -3.46 -9.25 -16.11
CA VAL A 68 -4.43 -10.31 -16.44
C VAL A 68 -5.68 -9.69 -17.06
N THR A 69 -6.06 -10.16 -18.25
CA THR A 69 -7.30 -9.80 -18.95
C THR A 69 -8.53 -10.47 -18.34
N THR A 70 -9.72 -10.05 -18.73
CA THR A 70 -10.99 -10.61 -18.24
C THR A 70 -11.10 -12.11 -18.60
N GLU A 71 -10.78 -12.49 -19.83
CA GLU A 71 -10.82 -13.88 -20.32
C GLU A 71 -9.80 -14.74 -19.58
N GLN A 72 -8.58 -14.22 -19.39
CA GLN A 72 -7.54 -14.90 -18.64
C GLN A 72 -7.93 -15.09 -17.17
N ALA A 73 -8.60 -14.10 -16.56
CA ALA A 73 -9.11 -14.22 -15.20
C ALA A 73 -10.18 -15.31 -15.10
N GLN A 74 -11.13 -15.36 -16.03
CA GLN A 74 -12.16 -16.39 -16.10
C GLN A 74 -11.55 -17.79 -16.27
N TRP A 75 -10.59 -17.94 -17.19
CA TRP A 75 -9.91 -19.22 -17.41
C TRP A 75 -9.17 -19.70 -16.15
N ARG A 76 -8.44 -18.80 -15.47
CA ARG A 76 -7.71 -19.14 -14.23
C ARG A 76 -8.67 -19.54 -13.09
N LEU A 77 -9.84 -18.90 -12.99
CA LEU A 77 -10.86 -19.26 -12.02
C LEU A 77 -11.53 -20.60 -12.35
N LYS A 78 -11.76 -20.90 -13.62
CA LYS A 78 -12.26 -22.22 -14.06
C LYS A 78 -11.25 -23.34 -13.71
N ASN A 79 -9.95 -23.06 -13.87
CA ASN A 79 -8.86 -24.00 -13.62
C ASN A 79 -8.21 -23.84 -12.23
N TRP A 80 -8.99 -23.43 -11.22
CA TRP A 80 -8.44 -22.93 -9.95
C TRP A 80 -7.61 -23.96 -9.16
N LYS A 81 -7.97 -25.25 -9.17
CA LYS A 81 -7.21 -26.30 -8.45
C LYS A 81 -5.76 -26.39 -8.97
N MET A 82 -5.58 -26.36 -10.28
CA MET A 82 -4.27 -26.32 -10.93
C MET A 82 -3.50 -25.04 -10.55
N MET A 83 -4.19 -23.89 -10.53
CA MET A 83 -3.58 -22.63 -10.12
C MET A 83 -3.08 -22.68 -8.67
N ILE A 84 -3.86 -23.24 -7.73
CA ILE A 84 -3.42 -23.44 -6.35
C ILE A 84 -2.12 -24.26 -6.32
N ALA A 85 -2.05 -25.39 -7.01
CA ALA A 85 -0.85 -26.23 -7.04
C ALA A 85 0.38 -25.46 -7.56
N ASN A 86 0.22 -24.69 -8.64
CA ASN A 86 1.28 -23.85 -9.20
C ASN A 86 1.74 -22.76 -8.22
N TYR A 87 0.81 -22.08 -7.54
CA TYR A 87 1.16 -21.07 -6.54
C TYR A 87 1.84 -21.68 -5.32
N ARG A 88 1.40 -22.86 -4.87
CA ARG A 88 2.05 -23.60 -3.76
C ARG A 88 3.47 -24.01 -4.13
N ARG A 89 3.70 -24.48 -5.37
CA ARG A 89 5.04 -24.78 -5.88
C ARG A 89 5.96 -23.55 -5.91
N ARG A 90 5.39 -22.35 -6.17
CA ARG A 90 6.10 -21.06 -6.08
C ARG A 90 6.28 -20.53 -4.65
N GLY A 91 5.89 -21.30 -3.63
CA GLY A 91 6.04 -20.92 -2.22
C GLY A 91 4.97 -19.94 -1.69
N TYR A 92 3.86 -19.75 -2.40
CA TYR A 92 2.83 -18.82 -1.93
C TYR A 92 2.04 -19.41 -0.76
N SER A 93 1.83 -18.59 0.27
CA SER A 93 0.94 -18.93 1.38
C SER A 93 -0.53 -18.95 0.91
N TYR A 94 -1.37 -19.78 1.54
CA TYR A 94 -2.80 -19.80 1.24
C TYR A 94 -3.49 -18.42 1.40
N PRO A 95 -3.12 -17.57 2.39
CA PRO A 95 -3.60 -16.19 2.44
C PRO A 95 -3.28 -15.37 1.17
N THR A 96 -2.07 -15.50 0.62
CA THR A 96 -1.68 -14.84 -0.64
C THR A 96 -2.51 -15.35 -1.82
N ILE A 97 -2.67 -16.67 -1.93
CA ILE A 97 -3.48 -17.32 -2.97
C ILE A 97 -4.94 -16.85 -2.90
N SER A 98 -5.50 -16.73 -1.69
CA SER A 98 -6.84 -16.22 -1.45
C SER A 98 -7.01 -14.77 -1.94
N ARG A 99 -6.03 -13.90 -1.65
CA ARG A 99 -6.04 -12.51 -2.14
C ARG A 99 -5.97 -12.42 -3.66
N ILE A 100 -5.14 -13.26 -4.31
CA ILE A 100 -5.10 -13.37 -5.77
C ILE A 100 -6.48 -13.77 -6.32
N LYS A 101 -7.13 -14.78 -5.72
CA LYS A 101 -8.48 -15.22 -6.13
C LYS A 101 -9.50 -14.09 -6.10
N LYS A 102 -9.53 -13.30 -5.02
CA LYS A 102 -10.46 -12.17 -4.86
C LYS A 102 -10.30 -11.15 -5.98
N ILE A 103 -9.06 -10.82 -6.36
CA ILE A 103 -8.79 -9.86 -7.44
C ILE A 103 -9.19 -10.44 -8.80
N LEU A 104 -8.93 -11.73 -9.05
CA LEU A 104 -9.36 -12.39 -10.29
C LEU A 104 -10.88 -12.39 -10.45
N ILE A 105 -11.63 -12.61 -9.36
CA ILE A 105 -13.11 -12.55 -9.37
C ILE A 105 -13.61 -11.14 -9.73
N GLN A 106 -12.93 -10.09 -9.24
CA GLN A 106 -13.29 -8.71 -9.60
C GLN A 106 -12.99 -8.43 -11.06
N LYS A 107 -11.83 -8.88 -11.58
CA LYS A 107 -11.46 -8.71 -12.99
C LYS A 107 -12.34 -9.50 -13.95
N SER A 108 -12.75 -10.72 -13.60
CA SER A 108 -13.58 -11.57 -14.44
C SER A 108 -14.99 -11.01 -14.68
N LYS A 109 -15.42 -10.05 -13.86
CA LYS A 109 -16.72 -9.37 -13.92
C LYS A 109 -16.68 -8.04 -14.67
N LYS A 110 -15.50 -7.47 -14.89
CA LYS A 110 -15.35 -6.23 -15.68
C LYS A 110 -15.40 -6.60 -17.16
N LYS A 111 -16.53 -6.26 -17.79
CA LYS A 111 -16.72 -6.29 -19.23
C LYS A 111 -16.47 -4.88 -19.76
#